data_AF-A0AA48L7H7-F1
#
_entry.id   AF-A0AA48L7H7-F1
#
_cell.length_a   1.000
_cell.length_b   1.000
_cell.length_c   1.000
_cell.angle_alpha   90.00
_cell.angle_beta   90.00
_cell.angle_gamma   90.00
#
_symmetry.space_group_name_H-M   'P 1'
#
loop_
_entity.id
_entity.type
_entity.pdbx_description
1 polymer ?
#
loop_
_entity_poly.entity_id
_entity_poly.type
_entity_poly.pdbx_seq_one_letter_code
_entity_poly.pdbx_strand_id
1 'polypeptide(L)'
;MAMNTSLITSPSSATVPTKAPQAAPVLSPTLHRIPGNLDQDRSSWWETLFASTPRDRVVRLCDDFLKDCDIWFNFFHRGLFFKSFFAQDMGAHVVYAVLAHMTFLGEGHTEAGRKRALCFAEEARSMVTHCLTAGYYEPTLVQTALLLVAFEFQPHTWQNLGRVASALGFMEGCAKACLPYWSAPATTDLPPQAAVTSGIRKEEMRQMCWTLSHLAASSTIWRHLVGQPPLSLASADPEKFGELFPAHLFDNDRKAPKLYGWSLYCAGIRLWHTALNRVPGVHPNMFVCEQAKELLPLLDSAPCSGSRKYLWQAREWVAAARGHVGDLDIEGVQQWFQQQKDVLMNFEPHEANNDSKRPRPTYAWWYLMVAYTSLQLSGQYAFIAAEAEDVLNLVLKSLDDIVSSSNCNNFKNLCNAVRDRDDELKTLRAAAVSNEYQ
;
A
#
# COMPACT_ATOMS: atom_id res chain seq x y z
N MET A 1 62.78 58.73 -24.32
CA MET A 1 61.50 59.44 -24.11
C MET A 1 60.72 58.67 -23.08
N ALA A 2 60.44 59.30 -21.94
CA ALA A 2 59.59 58.74 -20.90
C ALA A 2 58.16 58.59 -21.43
N MET A 3 57.45 57.54 -21.01
CA MET A 3 56.15 57.67 -20.38
C MET A 3 55.70 56.36 -19.72
N ASN A 4 55.21 56.55 -18.50
CA ASN A 4 54.58 55.62 -17.58
C ASN A 4 53.27 55.07 -18.14
N THR A 5 52.99 53.76 -17.93
CA THR A 5 51.61 53.31 -17.61
C THR A 5 51.61 51.94 -16.93
N SER A 6 51.42 51.99 -15.61
CA SER A 6 50.60 51.17 -14.72
C SER A 6 50.38 49.68 -14.96
N LEU A 7 50.85 48.92 -13.96
CA LEU A 7 50.44 47.59 -13.55
C LEU A 7 48.91 47.50 -13.30
N ILE A 8 48.27 46.44 -13.81
CA ILE A 8 46.99 45.93 -13.30
C ILE A 8 47.26 44.52 -12.80
N THR A 9 47.24 44.37 -11.49
CA THR A 9 47.27 43.10 -10.76
C THR A 9 45.85 42.55 -10.66
N SER A 10 45.69 41.27 -11.01
CA SER A 10 44.45 40.50 -10.88
C SER A 10 44.06 40.34 -9.40
N PRO A 11 42.78 40.51 -9.02
CA PRO A 11 42.35 40.21 -7.66
C PRO A 11 42.14 38.70 -7.47
N SER A 12 42.76 38.18 -6.41
CA SER A 12 42.51 36.87 -5.81
C SER A 12 41.02 36.69 -5.50
N SER A 13 40.41 35.62 -6.02
CA SER A 13 39.02 35.27 -5.70
C SER A 13 38.95 34.72 -4.27
N ALA A 14 38.42 35.53 -3.37
CA ALA A 14 38.04 35.09 -2.03
C ALA A 14 36.96 33.99 -2.13
N THR A 15 37.27 32.83 -1.54
CA THR A 15 36.36 31.71 -1.37
C THR A 15 35.28 32.12 -0.38
N VAL A 16 34.05 32.31 -0.87
CA VAL A 16 32.88 32.51 -0.02
C VAL A 16 32.54 31.16 0.62
N PRO A 17 32.51 31.03 1.96
CA PRO A 17 32.02 29.81 2.58
C PRO A 17 30.52 29.72 2.34
N THR A 18 30.12 28.78 1.48
CA THR A 18 28.72 28.41 1.27
C THR A 18 28.17 27.91 2.60
N LYS A 19 27.40 28.76 3.30
CA LYS A 19 26.61 28.33 4.45
C LYS A 19 25.70 27.19 4.00
N ALA A 20 25.89 26.01 4.58
CA ALA A 20 24.92 24.94 4.50
C ALA A 20 23.54 25.48 4.90
N PRO A 21 22.45 25.04 4.24
CA PRO A 21 21.10 25.46 4.63
C PRO A 21 20.92 25.15 6.12
N GLN A 22 20.58 26.18 6.90
CA GLN A 22 20.24 26.03 8.31
C GLN A 22 19.13 24.99 8.42
N ALA A 23 19.43 23.89 9.10
CA ALA A 23 18.43 22.91 9.48
C ALA A 23 17.29 23.64 10.20
N ALA A 24 16.05 23.40 9.75
CA ALA A 24 14.87 23.90 10.44
C ALA A 24 14.96 23.55 11.94
N PRO A 25 14.52 24.44 12.84
CA PRO A 25 14.59 24.18 14.27
C PRO A 25 13.86 22.86 14.57
N VAL A 26 14.60 21.90 15.14
CA VAL A 26 14.08 20.61 15.60
C VAL A 26 13.17 20.90 16.79
N LEU A 27 11.87 20.95 16.52
CA LEU A 27 10.83 21.22 17.51
C LEU A 27 10.45 19.91 18.21
N SER A 28 10.38 19.97 19.55
CA SER A 28 9.94 18.86 20.39
C SER A 28 8.57 18.30 19.93
N PRO A 29 8.30 16.99 20.09
CA PRO A 29 7.01 16.37 19.75
C PRO A 29 5.86 16.76 20.70
N THR A 30 5.92 17.96 21.29
CA THR A 30 4.76 18.61 21.88
C THR A 30 3.85 19.05 20.76
N LEU A 31 2.76 18.28 20.55
CA LEU A 31 1.52 18.63 19.86
C LEU A 31 1.48 20.12 19.49
N HIS A 32 1.83 20.45 18.24
CA HIS A 32 1.61 21.80 17.73
C HIS A 32 0.09 22.01 17.63
N ARG A 33 -0.52 22.51 18.70
CA ARG A 33 -1.88 23.05 18.69
C ARG A 33 -1.79 24.48 18.19
N ILE A 34 -2.24 24.73 16.97
CA ILE A 34 -2.64 26.08 16.60
C ILE A 34 -3.96 26.36 17.34
N PRO A 35 -4.12 27.48 18.07
CA PRO A 35 -5.37 27.80 18.77
C PRO A 35 -6.54 27.85 17.76
N GLY A 36 -7.55 27.00 17.98
CA GLY A 36 -8.76 26.92 17.17
C GLY A 36 -9.83 26.08 17.87
N ASN A 37 -11.07 26.09 17.37
CA ASN A 37 -12.21 25.42 18.01
C ASN A 37 -12.22 23.88 17.87
N LEU A 38 -11.10 23.27 17.47
CA LEU A 38 -11.04 21.86 17.11
C LEU A 38 -11.38 20.94 18.29
N ASP A 39 -11.09 21.33 19.53
CA ASP A 39 -11.44 20.52 20.70
C ASP A 39 -12.97 20.42 20.88
N GLN A 40 -13.73 21.48 20.54
CA GLN A 40 -15.20 21.44 20.52
C GLN A 40 -15.70 20.58 19.36
N ASP A 41 -15.14 20.77 18.16
CA ASP A 41 -15.53 20.01 16.96
C ASP A 41 -15.27 18.51 17.15
N ARG A 42 -14.12 18.14 17.71
CA ARG A 42 -13.78 16.74 18.03
C ARG A 42 -14.74 16.10 19.02
N SER A 43 -15.17 16.85 20.04
CA SER A 43 -16.15 16.37 21.01
C SER A 43 -17.50 16.12 20.34
N SER A 44 -17.94 17.04 19.47
CA SER A 44 -19.19 16.93 18.72
C SER A 44 -19.22 15.71 17.78
N TRP A 45 -18.08 15.33 17.20
CA TRP A 45 -17.99 14.13 16.34
C TRP A 45 -18.21 12.85 17.12
N TRP A 46 -17.66 12.73 18.33
CA TRP A 46 -17.90 11.57 19.19
C TRP A 46 -19.35 11.50 19.67
N GLU A 47 -19.95 12.62 20.04
CA GLU A 47 -21.37 12.70 20.40
C GLU A 47 -22.27 12.27 19.23
N THR A 48 -22.00 12.78 18.03
CA THR A 48 -22.72 12.41 16.81
C THR A 48 -22.58 10.92 16.49
N LEU A 49 -21.37 10.38 16.64
CA LEU A 49 -21.11 8.96 16.45
C LEU A 49 -21.93 8.11 17.42
N PHE A 50 -21.88 8.42 18.72
CA PHE A 50 -22.57 7.62 19.73
C PHE A 50 -24.08 7.81 19.75
N ALA A 51 -24.59 8.93 19.23
CA ALA A 51 -26.02 9.12 18.98
C ALA A 51 -26.55 8.18 17.89
N SER A 52 -25.74 7.89 16.86
CA SER A 52 -26.14 7.01 15.75
C SER A 52 -25.77 5.54 15.96
N THR A 53 -24.65 5.28 16.66
CA THR A 53 -24.08 3.95 16.85
C THR A 53 -23.65 3.78 18.31
N PRO A 54 -24.35 2.95 19.12
CA PRO A 54 -24.03 2.77 20.53
C PRO A 54 -22.57 2.38 20.77
N ARG A 55 -21.96 2.92 21.83
CA ARG A 55 -20.53 2.73 22.15
C ARG A 55 -20.10 1.26 22.17
N ASP A 56 -20.91 0.37 22.76
CA ASP A 56 -20.60 -1.07 22.83
C ASP A 56 -20.59 -1.75 21.45
N ARG A 57 -21.39 -1.24 20.51
CA ARG A 57 -21.35 -1.70 19.12
C ARG A 57 -20.06 -1.21 18.44
N VAL A 58 -19.68 0.05 18.65
CA VAL A 58 -18.42 0.61 18.11
C VAL A 58 -17.21 -0.18 18.63
N VAL A 59 -17.13 -0.43 19.93
CA VAL A 59 -16.02 -1.18 20.54
C VAL A 59 -15.91 -2.58 19.93
N ARG A 60 -17.02 -3.30 19.79
CA ARG A 60 -17.03 -4.63 19.16
C ARG A 60 -16.55 -4.58 17.72
N LEU A 61 -17.07 -3.67 16.90
CA LEU A 61 -16.66 -3.56 15.49
C LEU A 61 -15.17 -3.21 15.34
N CYS A 62 -14.64 -2.33 16.20
CA CYS A 62 -13.20 -2.04 16.20
C CYS A 62 -12.37 -3.25 16.67
N ASP A 63 -12.85 -4.01 17.64
CA ASP A 63 -12.14 -5.19 18.14
C ASP A 63 -12.10 -6.30 17.07
N ASP A 64 -13.22 -6.53 16.39
CA ASP A 64 -13.33 -7.48 15.28
C ASP A 64 -12.39 -7.07 14.13
N PHE A 65 -12.40 -5.79 13.75
CA PHE A 65 -11.49 -5.25 12.71
C PHE A 65 -10.01 -5.48 13.05
N LEU A 66 -9.61 -5.22 14.30
CA LEU A 66 -8.20 -5.32 14.72
C LEU A 66 -7.74 -6.75 14.98
N LYS A 67 -8.66 -7.70 15.25
CA LYS A 67 -8.34 -9.12 15.41
C LYS A 67 -8.04 -9.80 14.08
N ASP A 68 -8.84 -9.51 13.06
CA ASP A 68 -8.74 -10.13 11.74
C ASP A 68 -8.15 -9.18 10.69
N CYS A 69 -7.26 -8.27 11.11
CA CYS A 69 -6.63 -7.31 10.23
C CYS A 69 -5.84 -8.00 9.11
N ASP A 70 -6.16 -7.64 7.86
CA ASP A 70 -5.36 -8.03 6.70
C ASP A 70 -3.99 -7.34 6.76
N ILE A 71 -3.05 -7.78 5.92
CA ILE A 71 -1.70 -7.25 5.80
C ILE A 71 -1.67 -5.73 5.60
N TRP A 72 -2.74 -5.14 5.04
CA TRP A 72 -2.93 -3.70 4.86
C TRP A 72 -3.18 -2.92 6.16
N PHE A 73 -3.57 -3.59 7.24
CA PHE A 73 -3.99 -2.93 8.49
C PHE A 73 -3.11 -3.28 9.69
N ASN A 74 -2.06 -4.07 9.49
CA ASN A 74 -1.13 -4.51 10.54
C ASN A 74 -0.32 -3.37 11.19
N PHE A 75 -0.46 -2.13 10.71
CA PHE A 75 0.16 -0.96 11.31
C PHE A 75 -0.50 -0.50 12.61
N PHE A 76 -1.69 -1.01 12.98
CA PHE A 76 -2.34 -0.63 14.23
C PHE A 76 -1.73 -1.34 15.45
N HIS A 77 -1.23 -0.56 16.39
CA HIS A 77 -0.95 -1.07 17.73
C HIS A 77 -2.25 -1.17 18.53
N ARG A 78 -2.90 -2.34 18.53
CA ARG A 78 -4.22 -2.59 19.16
C ARG A 78 -4.33 -2.06 20.59
N GLY A 79 -3.32 -2.27 21.42
CA GLY A 79 -3.34 -1.78 22.82
C GLY A 79 -3.29 -0.26 22.93
N LEU A 80 -2.64 0.42 21.98
CA LEU A 80 -2.55 1.89 21.96
C LEU A 80 -3.86 2.45 21.42
N PHE A 81 -4.39 1.87 20.35
CA PHE A 81 -5.70 2.21 19.81
C PHE A 81 -6.79 2.22 20.89
N PHE A 82 -6.97 1.12 21.64
CA PHE A 82 -8.03 1.07 22.64
C PHE A 82 -7.77 1.97 23.85
N LYS A 83 -6.51 2.09 24.29
CA LYS A 83 -6.15 3.06 25.33
C LYS A 83 -6.57 4.47 24.91
N SER A 84 -6.25 4.86 23.69
CA SER A 84 -6.61 6.15 23.11
C SER A 84 -8.11 6.33 22.87
N PHE A 85 -8.80 5.28 22.42
CA PHE A 85 -10.24 5.26 22.22
C PHE A 85 -11.00 5.50 23.53
N PHE A 86 -10.64 4.79 24.61
CA PHE A 86 -11.31 4.93 25.90
C PHE A 86 -11.01 6.27 26.56
N ALA A 87 -9.81 6.81 26.36
CA ALA A 87 -9.43 8.15 26.80
C ALA A 87 -10.00 9.27 25.91
N GLN A 88 -10.57 8.94 24.74
CA GLN A 88 -11.00 9.88 23.69
C GLN A 88 -9.92 10.88 23.25
N ASP A 89 -8.63 10.48 23.37
CA ASP A 89 -7.50 11.32 22.97
C ASP A 89 -7.17 11.20 21.46
N MET A 90 -7.69 10.15 20.80
CA MET A 90 -7.66 10.00 19.35
C MET A 90 -8.83 10.73 18.69
N GLY A 91 -8.67 11.06 17.40
CA GLY A 91 -9.77 11.63 16.61
C GLY A 91 -10.80 10.57 16.23
N ALA A 92 -12.08 10.95 16.24
CA ALA A 92 -13.19 10.08 15.82
C ALA A 92 -13.02 9.58 14.38
N HIS A 93 -12.31 10.34 13.54
CA HIS A 93 -12.05 10.03 12.12
C HIS A 93 -11.49 8.61 11.89
N VAL A 94 -10.61 8.09 12.77
CA VAL A 94 -10.09 6.72 12.64
C VAL A 94 -11.21 5.69 12.83
N VAL A 95 -12.08 5.94 13.82
CA VAL A 95 -13.21 5.06 14.13
C VAL A 95 -14.24 5.08 13.02
N TYR A 96 -14.55 6.25 12.46
CA TYR A 96 -15.40 6.35 11.27
C TYR A 96 -14.83 5.54 10.10
N ALA A 97 -13.53 5.62 9.83
CA ALA A 97 -12.91 4.84 8.77
C ALA A 97 -12.97 3.32 9.05
N VAL A 98 -12.77 2.87 10.30
CA VAL A 98 -12.97 1.46 10.68
C VAL A 98 -14.43 1.04 10.49
N LEU A 99 -15.38 1.89 10.86
CA LEU A 99 -16.80 1.61 10.68
C LEU A 99 -17.19 1.55 9.20
N ALA A 100 -16.54 2.30 8.31
CA ALA A 100 -16.74 2.18 6.87
C ALA A 100 -16.42 0.75 6.39
N HIS A 101 -15.26 0.21 6.78
CA HIS A 101 -14.86 -1.17 6.47
C HIS A 101 -15.81 -2.19 7.06
N MET A 102 -16.09 -2.11 8.36
CA MET A 102 -16.91 -3.12 9.04
C MET A 102 -18.38 -3.09 8.59
N THR A 103 -18.90 -1.90 8.30
CA THR A 103 -20.24 -1.74 7.71
C THR A 103 -20.28 -2.31 6.29
N PHE A 104 -19.23 -2.09 5.50
CA PHE A 104 -19.17 -2.65 4.16
C PHE A 104 -19.09 -4.19 4.18
N LEU A 105 -18.24 -4.77 5.04
CA LEU A 105 -18.12 -6.22 5.18
C LEU A 105 -19.40 -6.88 5.74
N GLY A 106 -20.08 -6.22 6.68
CA GLY A 106 -21.30 -6.75 7.30
C GLY A 106 -22.58 -6.51 6.50
N GLU A 107 -22.75 -5.30 5.95
CA GLU A 107 -24.02 -4.82 5.37
C GLU A 107 -23.91 -4.48 3.86
N GLY A 108 -22.71 -4.60 3.25
CA GLY A 108 -22.43 -4.18 1.87
C GLY A 108 -23.13 -4.97 0.76
N HIS A 109 -23.80 -6.07 1.09
CA HIS A 109 -24.71 -6.78 0.18
C HIS A 109 -25.99 -5.97 -0.10
N THR A 110 -26.38 -5.07 0.81
CA THR A 110 -27.54 -4.17 0.63
C THR A 110 -27.12 -2.80 0.12
N GLU A 111 -27.98 -2.13 -0.66
CA GLU A 111 -27.71 -0.74 -1.09
C GLU A 111 -27.60 0.22 0.10
N ALA A 112 -28.47 0.07 1.09
CA ALA A 112 -28.46 0.89 2.31
C ALA A 112 -27.14 0.73 3.09
N GLY A 113 -26.65 -0.50 3.26
CA GLY A 113 -25.38 -0.78 3.92
C GLY A 113 -24.19 -0.19 3.15
N ARG A 114 -24.18 -0.29 1.81
CA ARG A 114 -23.15 0.36 0.97
C ARG A 114 -23.17 1.87 1.11
N LYS A 115 -24.35 2.51 1.08
CA LYS A 115 -24.50 3.96 1.30
C LYS A 115 -23.97 4.36 2.68
N ARG A 116 -24.34 3.61 3.72
CA ARG A 116 -23.91 3.88 5.10
C ARG A 116 -22.39 3.77 5.26
N ALA A 117 -21.78 2.74 4.68
CA ALA A 117 -20.32 2.56 4.68
C ALA A 117 -19.61 3.73 3.97
N LEU A 118 -20.12 4.15 2.82
CA LEU A 118 -19.60 5.30 2.08
C LEU A 118 -19.73 6.60 2.90
N CYS A 119 -20.86 6.85 3.56
CA CYS A 119 -21.02 8.01 4.43
C CYS A 119 -19.98 8.03 5.55
N PHE A 120 -19.71 6.89 6.20
CA PHE A 120 -18.64 6.82 7.21
C PHE A 120 -17.26 7.17 6.63
N ALA A 121 -16.95 6.71 5.42
CA ALA A 121 -15.69 7.02 4.75
C ALA A 121 -15.57 8.51 4.38
N GLU A 122 -16.66 9.13 3.89
CA GLU A 122 -16.71 10.54 3.51
C GLU A 122 -16.60 11.46 4.73
N GLU A 123 -17.30 11.13 5.83
CA GLU A 123 -17.17 11.85 7.09
C GLU A 123 -15.75 11.76 7.67
N ALA A 124 -15.15 10.56 7.69
CA ALA A 124 -13.77 10.40 8.10
C ALA A 124 -12.80 11.25 7.27
N ARG A 125 -12.98 11.30 5.94
CA ARG A 125 -12.18 12.14 5.04
C ARG A 125 -12.35 13.62 5.36
N SER A 126 -13.58 14.07 5.56
CA SER A 126 -13.91 15.46 5.91
C SER A 126 -13.22 15.89 7.21
N MET A 127 -13.28 15.06 8.24
CA MET A 127 -12.61 15.29 9.52
C MET A 127 -11.08 15.38 9.37
N VAL A 128 -10.46 14.49 8.56
CA VAL A 128 -9.01 14.54 8.31
C VAL A 128 -8.62 15.82 7.59
N THR A 129 -9.34 16.21 6.54
CA THR A 129 -9.10 17.47 5.83
C THR A 129 -9.23 18.67 6.77
N HIS A 130 -10.27 18.69 7.60
CA HIS A 130 -10.48 19.75 8.58
C HIS A 130 -9.31 19.84 9.59
N CYS A 131 -8.87 18.71 10.15
CA CYS A 131 -7.70 18.66 11.04
C CYS A 131 -6.42 19.21 10.37
N LEU A 132 -6.14 18.80 9.13
CA LEU A 132 -4.96 19.27 8.39
C LEU A 132 -5.03 20.78 8.10
N THR A 133 -6.19 21.29 7.66
CA THR A 133 -6.38 22.73 7.43
C THR A 133 -6.26 23.54 8.72
N ALA A 134 -6.67 22.97 9.85
CA ALA A 134 -6.48 23.57 11.18
C ALA A 134 -5.04 23.45 11.71
N GLY A 135 -4.11 22.82 10.98
CA GLY A 135 -2.71 22.68 11.34
C GLY A 135 -2.39 21.56 12.33
N TYR A 136 -3.24 20.54 12.40
CA TYR A 136 -3.00 19.35 13.23
C TYR A 136 -2.32 18.27 12.39
N TYR A 137 -1.17 17.78 12.85
CA TYR A 137 -0.32 16.83 12.13
C TYR A 137 -0.02 15.60 13.00
N GLU A 138 -1.00 14.69 13.09
CA GLU A 138 -0.92 13.49 13.93
C GLU A 138 -0.86 12.20 13.08
N PRO A 139 -0.24 11.11 13.56
CA PRO A 139 -0.17 9.84 12.83
C PRO A 139 -1.55 9.23 12.57
N THR A 140 -2.52 9.51 13.45
CA THR A 140 -3.90 9.02 13.31
C THR A 140 -4.60 9.58 12.07
N LEU A 141 -4.18 10.74 11.55
CA LEU A 141 -4.68 11.28 10.27
C LEU A 141 -4.21 10.41 9.10
N VAL A 142 -2.94 10.00 9.13
CA VAL A 142 -2.35 9.09 8.14
C VAL A 142 -2.98 7.70 8.24
N GLN A 143 -3.25 7.20 9.45
CA GLN A 143 -3.97 5.93 9.67
C GLN A 143 -5.35 5.96 9.00
N THR A 144 -6.06 7.06 9.19
CA THR A 144 -7.40 7.25 8.61
C THR A 144 -7.33 7.34 7.09
N ALA A 145 -6.42 8.14 6.55
CA ALA A 145 -6.24 8.25 5.11
C ALA A 145 -5.89 6.90 4.47
N LEU A 146 -5.05 6.09 5.11
CA LEU A 146 -4.72 4.74 4.64
C LEU A 146 -5.91 3.77 4.69
N LEU A 147 -6.70 3.81 5.78
CA LEU A 147 -7.96 3.06 5.84
C LEU A 147 -8.90 3.45 4.69
N LEU A 148 -8.98 4.74 4.35
CA LEU A 148 -9.79 5.22 3.24
C LEU A 148 -9.27 4.73 1.89
N VAL A 149 -7.95 4.67 1.68
CA VAL A 149 -7.39 4.04 0.47
C VAL A 149 -7.85 2.59 0.38
N ALA A 150 -7.63 1.80 1.43
CA ALA A 150 -8.00 0.39 1.44
C ALA A 150 -9.50 0.17 1.20
N PHE A 151 -10.36 1.08 1.66
CA PHE A 151 -11.80 1.05 1.37
C PHE A 151 -12.09 1.19 -0.12
N GLU A 152 -11.43 2.11 -0.82
CA GLU A 152 -11.60 2.30 -2.27
C GLU A 152 -11.02 1.14 -3.10
N PHE A 153 -10.20 0.27 -2.51
CA PHE A 153 -9.75 -0.97 -3.12
C PHE A 153 -10.74 -2.13 -2.94
N GLN A 154 -11.79 -1.97 -2.14
CA GLN A 154 -12.84 -2.97 -2.03
C GLN A 154 -13.84 -2.77 -3.19
N PRO A 155 -14.27 -3.85 -3.88
CA PRO A 155 -15.31 -3.74 -4.90
C PRO A 155 -16.63 -3.27 -4.30
N HIS A 156 -17.00 -2.00 -4.51
CA HIS A 156 -18.29 -1.43 -4.10
C HIS A 156 -18.92 -0.64 -5.26
N THR A 157 -20.22 -0.38 -5.23
CA THR A 157 -20.96 0.21 -6.37
C THR A 157 -20.34 1.49 -6.94
N TRP A 158 -19.77 2.35 -6.08
CA TRP A 158 -19.12 3.60 -6.50
C TRP A 158 -17.61 3.51 -6.75
N GLN A 159 -17.01 2.34 -6.52
CA GLN A 159 -15.57 2.13 -6.68
C GLN A 159 -15.19 2.43 -8.13
N ASN A 160 -14.11 3.18 -8.34
CA ASN A 160 -13.51 3.38 -9.66
C ASN A 160 -12.05 3.82 -9.52
N LEU A 161 -11.27 3.72 -10.60
CA LEU A 161 -9.85 4.08 -10.62
C LEU A 161 -9.59 5.55 -10.24
N GLY A 162 -10.53 6.46 -10.53
CA GLY A 162 -10.42 7.87 -10.14
C GLY A 162 -10.50 8.07 -8.63
N ARG A 163 -11.42 7.38 -7.95
CA ARG A 163 -11.52 7.39 -6.48
C ARG A 163 -10.30 6.76 -5.81
N VAL A 164 -9.81 5.63 -6.35
CA VAL A 164 -8.58 4.98 -5.88
C VAL A 164 -7.39 5.94 -6.00
N ALA A 165 -7.22 6.57 -7.18
CA ALA A 165 -6.14 7.54 -7.40
C ALA A 165 -6.25 8.75 -6.47
N SER A 166 -7.46 9.29 -6.29
CA SER A 166 -7.72 10.41 -5.37
C SER A 166 -7.39 10.04 -3.92
N ALA A 167 -7.78 8.85 -3.47
CA ALA A 167 -7.48 8.38 -2.12
C ALA A 167 -5.98 8.15 -1.91
N LEU A 168 -5.28 7.55 -2.87
CA LEU A 168 -3.83 7.36 -2.82
C LEU A 168 -3.09 8.70 -2.72
N GLY A 169 -3.44 9.66 -3.57
CA GLY A 169 -2.88 11.02 -3.52
C GLY A 169 -3.20 11.74 -2.21
N PHE A 170 -4.41 11.57 -1.68
CA PHE A 170 -4.80 12.12 -0.38
C PHE A 170 -3.96 11.54 0.77
N MET A 171 -3.78 10.21 0.80
CA MET A 171 -2.94 9.56 1.80
C MET A 171 -1.48 10.02 1.69
N GLU A 172 -0.91 10.06 0.48
CA GLU A 172 0.45 10.56 0.28
C GLU A 172 0.61 12.02 0.76
N GLY A 173 -0.38 12.87 0.48
CA GLY A 173 -0.41 14.24 1.00
C GLY A 173 -0.46 14.30 2.53
N CYS A 174 -1.29 13.47 3.16
CA CYS A 174 -1.35 13.35 4.63
C CYS A 174 0.00 12.88 5.20
N ALA A 175 0.62 11.87 4.59
CA ALA A 175 1.91 11.36 5.00
C ALA A 175 3.00 12.43 4.90
N LYS A 176 3.11 13.12 3.76
CA LYS A 176 4.07 14.23 3.56
C LYS A 176 3.88 15.37 4.55
N ALA A 177 2.62 15.70 4.91
CA ALA A 177 2.34 16.73 5.91
C ALA A 177 2.73 16.29 7.33
N CYS A 178 2.48 15.03 7.70
CA CYS A 178 2.72 14.55 9.07
C CYS A 178 4.15 14.08 9.31
N LEU A 179 4.81 13.45 8.33
CA LEU A 179 6.13 12.83 8.47
C LEU A 179 7.21 13.75 9.07
N PRO A 180 7.33 15.04 8.72
CA PRO A 180 8.35 15.92 9.30
C PRO A 180 8.27 16.01 10.84
N TYR A 181 7.06 15.93 11.41
CA TYR A 181 6.83 16.03 12.85
C TYR A 181 7.10 14.73 13.61
N TRP A 182 7.09 13.60 12.89
CA TRP A 182 7.20 12.26 13.49
C TRP A 182 8.49 11.52 13.10
N SER A 183 9.25 12.02 12.11
CA SER A 183 10.54 11.48 11.70
C SER A 183 11.73 12.07 12.46
N ALA A 184 11.54 13.18 13.20
CA ALA A 184 12.60 13.81 13.98
C ALA A 184 13.14 12.87 15.09
N PRO A 185 14.45 12.92 15.40
CA PRO A 185 15.01 12.21 16.56
C PRO A 185 14.20 12.54 17.81
N ALA A 186 13.89 11.53 18.63
CA ALA A 186 13.24 11.83 19.91
C ALA A 186 14.15 12.80 20.66
N THR A 187 13.61 13.93 21.12
CA THR A 187 14.33 14.77 22.07
C THR A 187 14.70 13.89 23.26
N THR A 188 15.95 13.97 23.71
CA THR A 188 16.55 13.07 24.70
C THR A 188 15.90 13.11 26.09
N ASP A 189 14.84 13.91 26.28
CA ASP A 189 14.27 14.24 27.58
C ASP A 189 12.78 13.84 27.75
N LEU A 190 12.25 12.93 26.92
CA LEU A 190 10.87 12.43 27.11
C LEU A 190 10.77 11.48 28.31
N PRO A 191 9.71 11.57 29.14
CA PRO A 191 9.41 10.56 30.16
C PRO A 191 9.32 9.15 29.54
N PRO A 192 9.70 8.07 30.26
CA PRO A 192 9.77 6.71 29.70
C PRO A 192 8.50 6.26 28.95
N GLN A 193 7.32 6.50 29.53
CA GLN A 193 6.04 6.12 28.91
C GLN A 193 5.73 6.91 27.63
N ALA A 194 6.11 8.19 27.59
CA ALA A 194 5.95 9.04 26.42
C ALA A 194 6.94 8.64 25.31
N ALA A 195 8.17 8.26 25.69
CA ALA A 195 9.16 7.73 24.76
C ALA A 195 8.69 6.42 24.11
N VAL A 196 8.13 5.48 24.89
CA VAL A 196 7.55 4.24 24.35
C VAL A 196 6.40 4.53 23.38
N THR A 197 5.47 5.40 23.76
CA THR A 197 4.31 5.76 22.90
C THR A 197 4.76 6.44 21.61
N SER A 198 5.75 7.34 21.69
CA SER A 198 6.37 7.98 20.53
C SER A 198 7.05 6.94 19.63
N GLY A 199 7.79 5.99 20.20
CA GLY A 199 8.40 4.88 19.47
C GLY A 199 7.38 4.03 18.71
N ILE A 200 6.25 3.69 19.35
CA ILE A 200 5.14 2.98 18.69
C ILE A 200 4.60 3.82 17.53
N ARG A 201 4.24 5.09 17.74
CA ARG A 201 3.68 5.96 16.69
C ARG A 201 4.63 6.14 15.49
N LYS A 202 5.93 6.23 15.74
CA LYS A 202 6.97 6.26 14.69
C LYS A 202 6.97 4.98 13.86
N GLU A 203 6.87 3.85 14.53
CA GLU A 203 6.78 2.54 13.89
C GLU A 203 5.48 2.37 13.11
N GLU A 204 4.32 2.78 13.64
CA GLU A 204 3.05 2.80 12.90
C GLU A 204 3.17 3.68 11.64
N MET A 205 3.70 4.91 11.76
CA MET A 205 3.93 5.81 10.63
C MET A 205 4.77 5.16 9.53
N ARG A 206 5.86 4.49 9.94
CA ARG A 206 6.75 3.78 9.03
C ARG A 206 6.02 2.66 8.28
N GLN A 207 5.23 1.85 8.99
CA GLN A 207 4.46 0.78 8.37
C GLN A 207 3.35 1.31 7.44
N MET A 208 2.75 2.45 7.77
CA MET A 208 1.75 3.09 6.91
C MET A 208 2.34 3.57 5.58
N CYS A 209 3.53 4.18 5.58
CA CYS A 209 4.20 4.58 4.33
C CYS A 209 4.49 3.37 3.43
N TRP A 210 4.91 2.25 4.02
CA TRP A 210 5.16 1.02 3.25
C TRP A 210 3.87 0.39 2.73
N THR A 211 2.80 0.44 3.52
CA THR A 211 1.48 -0.01 3.09
C THR A 211 0.93 0.87 1.96
N LEU A 212 1.17 2.19 2.00
CA LEU A 212 0.86 3.08 0.88
C LEU A 212 1.58 2.63 -0.39
N SER A 213 2.87 2.31 -0.31
CA SER A 213 3.64 1.80 -1.47
C SER A 213 3.07 0.49 -2.00
N HIS A 214 2.60 -0.39 -1.14
CA HIS A 214 1.90 -1.62 -1.55
C HIS A 214 0.60 -1.33 -2.29
N LEU A 215 -0.24 -0.44 -1.76
CA LEU A 215 -1.51 -0.07 -2.40
C LEU A 215 -1.24 0.66 -3.72
N ALA A 216 -0.21 1.49 -3.79
CA ALA A 216 0.21 2.10 -5.05
C ALA A 216 0.66 1.04 -6.07
N ALA A 217 1.43 0.03 -5.66
CA ALA A 217 1.80 -1.11 -6.51
C ALA A 217 0.55 -1.86 -7.02
N SER A 218 -0.39 -2.16 -6.12
CA SER A 218 -1.66 -2.80 -6.49
C SER A 218 -2.46 -1.96 -7.49
N SER A 219 -2.49 -0.63 -7.31
CA SER A 219 -3.13 0.28 -8.28
C SER A 219 -2.44 0.24 -9.64
N THR A 220 -1.11 0.10 -9.70
CA THR A 220 -0.42 0.00 -11.01
C THR A 220 -0.89 -1.22 -11.78
N ILE A 221 -1.04 -2.38 -11.13
CA ILE A 221 -1.57 -3.60 -11.76
C ILE A 221 -2.96 -3.34 -12.35
N TRP A 222 -3.87 -2.75 -11.57
CA TRP A 222 -5.24 -2.48 -12.03
C TRP A 222 -5.26 -1.56 -13.25
N ARG A 223 -4.41 -0.53 -13.25
CA ARG A 223 -4.28 0.39 -14.37
C ARG A 223 -3.69 -0.28 -15.60
N HIS A 224 -2.65 -1.10 -15.42
CA HIS A 224 -2.07 -1.89 -16.51
C HIS A 224 -3.08 -2.84 -17.15
N LEU A 225 -3.96 -3.47 -16.37
CA LEU A 225 -5.03 -4.35 -16.87
C LEU A 225 -5.97 -3.63 -17.85
N VAL A 226 -6.30 -2.37 -17.59
CA VAL A 226 -7.17 -1.56 -18.46
C VAL A 226 -6.42 -0.59 -19.37
N GLY A 227 -5.12 -0.81 -19.59
CA GLY A 227 -4.30 0.02 -20.48
C GLY A 227 -4.10 1.47 -20.03
N GLN A 228 -4.28 1.77 -18.74
CA GLN A 228 -3.99 3.08 -18.16
C GLN A 228 -2.54 3.16 -17.68
N PRO A 229 -1.89 4.34 -17.75
CA PRO A 229 -0.54 4.52 -17.24
C PRO A 229 -0.49 4.35 -15.70
N PRO A 230 0.69 4.12 -15.10
CA PRO A 230 0.86 4.22 -13.64
C PRO A 230 0.50 5.61 -13.09
N LEU A 231 0.24 5.71 -11.79
CA LEU A 231 0.10 6.99 -11.11
C LEU A 231 1.49 7.55 -10.78
N SER A 232 1.67 8.87 -10.91
CA SER A 232 2.88 9.53 -10.44
C SER A 232 2.74 9.82 -8.94
N LEU A 233 3.19 8.89 -8.11
CA LEU A 233 3.16 8.97 -6.65
C LEU A 233 4.59 8.76 -6.13
N ALA A 234 5.01 9.52 -5.12
CA ALA A 234 6.32 9.29 -4.48
C ALA A 234 6.41 7.89 -3.84
N SER A 235 5.28 7.35 -3.39
CA SER A 235 5.16 5.99 -2.86
C SER A 235 5.32 4.87 -3.90
N ALA A 236 5.29 5.20 -5.19
CA ALA A 236 5.47 4.27 -6.31
C ALA A 236 6.71 4.56 -7.15
N ASP A 237 7.51 5.57 -6.78
CA ASP A 237 8.66 6.03 -7.56
C ASP A 237 9.95 5.83 -6.75
N PRO A 238 10.80 4.85 -7.10
CA PRO A 238 12.02 4.56 -6.37
C PRO A 238 12.96 5.77 -6.19
N GLU A 239 12.95 6.74 -7.11
CA GLU A 239 13.77 7.96 -7.00
C GLU A 239 13.23 8.93 -5.93
N LYS A 240 11.92 8.86 -5.66
CA LYS A 240 11.23 9.69 -4.66
C LYS A 240 11.01 9.00 -3.33
N PHE A 241 11.49 7.77 -3.15
CA PHE A 241 11.32 7.05 -1.89
C PHE A 241 11.90 7.82 -0.69
N GLY A 242 12.94 8.64 -0.88
CA GLY A 242 13.46 9.52 0.15
C GLY A 242 12.45 10.53 0.72
N GLU A 243 11.36 10.85 0.01
CA GLU A 243 10.29 11.76 0.48
C GLU A 243 9.40 11.12 1.55
N LEU A 244 9.24 9.79 1.54
CA LEU A 244 8.31 9.07 2.41
C LEU A 244 9.02 8.09 3.36
N PHE A 245 10.19 7.61 2.95
CA PHE A 245 10.95 6.60 3.66
C PHE A 245 12.29 7.20 4.11
N PRO A 246 12.44 7.53 5.41
CA PRO A 246 13.70 8.06 5.93
C PRO A 246 14.91 7.18 5.56
N ALA A 247 16.03 7.81 5.17
CA ALA A 247 17.24 7.11 4.72
C ALA A 247 17.82 6.11 5.74
N HIS A 248 17.66 6.38 7.04
CA HIS A 248 18.09 5.48 8.13
C HIS A 248 17.30 4.16 8.21
N LEU A 249 16.23 4.01 7.43
CA LEU A 249 15.50 2.76 7.28
C LEU A 249 16.16 1.81 6.27
N PHE A 250 17.12 2.32 5.50
CA PHE A 250 17.94 1.59 4.53
C PHE A 250 19.41 1.54 4.97
N ASP A 251 19.67 1.80 6.26
CA ASP A 251 21.01 1.95 6.80
C ASP A 251 21.77 0.62 6.71
N ASN A 252 22.85 0.62 5.92
CA ASN A 252 23.74 -0.51 5.71
C ASN A 252 24.56 -0.85 6.97
N ASP A 253 24.54 0.02 7.99
CA ASP A 253 25.53 0.03 9.08
C ASP A 253 25.04 -0.56 10.42
N ARG A 254 24.02 -1.42 10.40
CA ARG A 254 23.64 -2.22 11.57
C ARG A 254 24.04 -3.66 11.36
N LYS A 255 24.89 -4.19 12.26
CA LYS A 255 25.15 -5.63 12.49
C LYS A 255 23.87 -6.42 12.14
N ALA A 256 23.87 -7.08 10.98
CA ALA A 256 22.75 -7.76 10.32
C ALA A 256 21.39 -7.51 11.00
N PRO A 257 20.59 -6.51 10.57
CA PRO A 257 19.28 -6.30 11.17
C PRO A 257 18.53 -7.62 11.10
N LYS A 258 17.91 -8.05 12.20
CA LYS A 258 16.98 -9.18 12.17
C LYS A 258 16.01 -8.91 11.02
N LEU A 259 16.14 -9.65 9.92
CA LEU A 259 15.31 -9.47 8.73
C LEU A 259 13.89 -9.92 9.11
N TYR A 260 13.08 -8.96 9.55
CA TYR A 260 11.67 -9.21 9.85
C TYR A 260 10.96 -9.45 8.51
N GLY A 261 10.02 -10.40 8.44
CA GLY A 261 9.38 -10.71 7.16
C GLY A 261 8.71 -9.51 6.48
N TRP A 262 8.25 -8.52 7.25
CA TRP A 262 7.71 -7.27 6.72
C TRP A 262 8.74 -6.46 5.90
N SER A 263 10.02 -6.45 6.28
CA SER A 263 11.04 -5.68 5.56
C SER A 263 11.39 -6.33 4.22
N LEU A 264 11.41 -7.67 4.19
CA LEU A 264 11.58 -8.44 2.95
C LEU A 264 10.38 -8.25 2.02
N TYR A 265 9.17 -8.17 2.57
CA TYR A 265 7.96 -7.80 1.83
C TYR A 265 8.05 -6.42 1.18
N CYS A 266 8.54 -5.42 1.93
CA CYS A 266 8.76 -4.08 1.40
C CYS A 266 9.82 -4.06 0.29
N ALA A 267 10.87 -4.88 0.41
CA ALA A 267 11.88 -5.05 -0.64
C ALA A 267 11.27 -5.63 -1.93
N GLY A 268 10.37 -6.62 -1.82
CA GLY A 268 9.63 -7.16 -2.97
C GLY A 268 8.77 -6.10 -3.67
N ILE A 269 8.04 -5.29 -2.91
CA ILE A 269 7.23 -4.18 -3.47
C ILE A 269 8.12 -3.14 -4.16
N ARG A 270 9.26 -2.78 -3.57
CA ARG A 270 10.23 -1.87 -4.20
C ARG A 270 10.73 -2.43 -5.53
N LEU A 271 11.02 -3.72 -5.58
CA LEU A 271 11.47 -4.39 -6.79
C LEU A 271 10.43 -4.25 -7.92
N TRP A 272 9.15 -4.40 -7.60
CA TRP A 272 8.04 -4.14 -8.53
C TRP A 272 8.04 -2.70 -9.05
N HIS A 273 8.15 -1.72 -8.16
CA HIS A 273 8.21 -0.31 -8.57
C HIS A 273 9.42 -0.01 -9.45
N THR A 274 10.57 -0.64 -9.19
CA THR A 274 11.74 -0.51 -10.07
C THR A 274 11.57 -1.22 -11.41
N ALA A 275 10.87 -2.35 -11.46
CA ALA A 275 10.56 -3.03 -12.72
C ALA A 275 9.69 -2.16 -13.64
N LEU A 276 8.75 -1.39 -13.06
CA LEU A 276 7.85 -0.52 -13.82
C LEU A 276 8.46 0.84 -14.20
N ASN A 277 9.20 1.46 -13.28
CA ASN A 277 9.78 2.78 -13.49
C ASN A 277 11.17 2.63 -14.11
N ARG A 278 11.30 2.97 -15.41
CA ARG A 278 12.60 2.99 -16.09
C ARG A 278 13.53 3.97 -15.37
N VAL A 279 14.55 3.46 -14.67
CA VAL A 279 15.60 4.29 -14.07
C VAL A 279 16.56 4.74 -15.18
N PRO A 280 16.77 6.06 -15.40
CA PRO A 280 17.70 6.55 -16.42
C PRO A 280 19.12 5.98 -16.22
N GLY A 281 19.69 5.38 -17.26
CA GLY A 281 21.06 4.85 -17.24
C GLY A 281 21.21 3.43 -16.66
N VAL A 282 20.13 2.80 -16.18
CA VAL A 282 20.13 1.41 -15.71
C VAL A 282 19.20 0.59 -16.59
N HIS A 283 19.68 -0.53 -17.15
CA HIS A 283 18.79 -1.47 -17.83
C HIS A 283 17.86 -2.09 -16.77
N PRO A 284 16.54 -1.81 -16.77
CA PRO A 284 15.65 -2.17 -15.66
C PRO A 284 15.71 -3.66 -15.34
N ASN A 285 15.84 -4.49 -16.38
CA ASN A 285 15.96 -5.94 -16.24
C ASN A 285 17.18 -6.31 -15.37
N MET A 286 18.39 -5.80 -15.67
CA MET A 286 19.60 -6.20 -14.96
C MET A 286 19.55 -5.87 -13.47
N PHE A 287 19.04 -4.69 -13.10
CA PHE A 287 18.91 -4.32 -11.70
C PHE A 287 17.88 -5.18 -10.96
N VAL A 288 16.72 -5.42 -11.58
CA VAL A 288 15.68 -6.28 -11.02
C VAL A 288 16.19 -7.71 -10.83
N CYS A 289 16.91 -8.25 -11.82
CA CYS A 289 17.54 -9.57 -11.76
C CYS A 289 18.47 -9.69 -10.55
N GLU A 290 19.44 -8.79 -10.41
CA GLU A 290 20.46 -8.87 -9.35
C GLU A 290 19.84 -8.69 -7.96
N GLN A 291 18.94 -7.72 -7.78
CA GLN A 291 18.25 -7.53 -6.51
C GLN A 291 17.35 -8.72 -6.13
N ALA A 292 16.73 -9.37 -7.11
CA ALA A 292 15.94 -10.58 -6.85
C ALA A 292 16.82 -11.76 -6.39
N LYS A 293 18.00 -11.94 -7.00
CA LYS A 293 18.98 -12.98 -6.61
C LYS A 293 19.48 -12.80 -5.18
N GLU A 294 19.62 -11.56 -4.73
CA GLU A 294 19.96 -11.25 -3.33
C GLU A 294 18.78 -11.51 -2.38
N LEU A 295 17.55 -11.19 -2.80
CA LEU A 295 16.38 -11.24 -1.94
C LEU A 295 15.81 -12.66 -1.73
N LEU A 296 15.84 -13.52 -2.74
CA LEU A 296 15.25 -14.87 -2.67
C LEU A 296 15.88 -15.76 -1.57
N PRO A 297 17.22 -15.87 -1.45
CA PRO A 297 17.84 -16.66 -0.37
C PRO A 297 17.49 -16.13 1.03
N LEU A 298 17.29 -14.82 1.18
CA LEU A 298 16.86 -14.21 2.44
C LEU A 298 15.42 -14.58 2.76
N LEU A 299 14.55 -14.65 1.76
CA LEU A 299 13.17 -15.10 1.92
C LEU A 299 13.10 -16.58 2.33
N ASP A 300 13.98 -17.42 1.78
CA ASP A 300 14.00 -18.87 2.04
C ASP A 300 14.58 -19.23 3.41
N SER A 301 15.54 -18.42 3.89
CA SER A 301 16.15 -18.59 5.21
C SER A 301 15.38 -17.88 6.34
N ALA A 302 14.40 -17.03 6.03
CA ALA A 302 13.67 -16.25 7.03
C ALA A 302 12.79 -17.15 7.93
N PRO A 303 12.77 -16.91 9.26
CA PRO A 303 11.95 -17.68 10.17
C PRO A 303 10.45 -17.49 9.90
N CYS A 304 9.73 -18.60 9.76
CA CYS A 304 8.31 -18.63 9.42
C CYS A 304 7.35 -18.18 10.55
N SER A 305 7.80 -18.07 11.80
CA SER A 305 6.92 -17.77 12.94
C SER A 305 6.46 -16.31 12.93
N GLY A 306 5.14 -16.09 12.82
CA GLY A 306 4.51 -14.76 12.90
C GLY A 306 4.59 -13.89 11.63
N SER A 307 5.49 -14.20 10.69
CA SER A 307 5.70 -13.40 9.46
C SER A 307 5.34 -14.13 8.16
N ARG A 308 4.73 -15.32 8.23
CA ARG A 308 4.44 -16.16 7.03
C ARG A 308 3.71 -15.41 5.92
N LYS A 309 2.70 -14.61 6.26
CA LYS A 309 1.92 -13.82 5.28
C LYS A 309 2.81 -12.83 4.52
N TYR A 310 3.70 -12.14 5.22
CA TYR A 310 4.65 -11.21 4.61
C TYR A 310 5.66 -11.91 3.70
N LEU A 311 6.22 -13.03 4.16
CA LEU A 311 7.19 -13.79 3.38
C LEU A 311 6.60 -14.39 2.10
N TRP A 312 5.35 -14.82 2.15
CA TRP A 312 4.63 -15.28 0.97
C TRP A 312 4.35 -14.12 0.01
N GLN A 313 3.77 -13.02 0.52
CA GLN A 313 3.52 -11.82 -0.28
C GLN A 313 4.79 -11.22 -0.90
N ALA A 314 5.92 -11.27 -0.20
CA ALA A 314 7.20 -10.85 -0.74
C ALA A 314 7.59 -11.66 -1.99
N ARG A 315 7.40 -12.99 -1.95
CA ARG A 315 7.67 -13.87 -3.09
C ARG A 315 6.76 -13.55 -4.27
N GLU A 316 5.47 -13.29 -4.02
CA GLU A 316 4.53 -12.88 -5.06
C GLU A 316 4.99 -11.60 -5.77
N TRP A 317 5.42 -10.58 -5.02
CA TRP A 317 5.93 -9.35 -5.61
C TRP A 317 7.26 -9.55 -6.36
N VAL A 318 8.15 -10.41 -5.87
CA VAL A 318 9.39 -10.76 -6.58
C VAL A 318 9.09 -11.48 -7.89
N ALA A 319 8.18 -12.46 -7.87
CA ALA A 319 7.74 -13.18 -9.06
C ALA A 319 7.08 -12.24 -10.07
N ALA A 320 6.18 -11.36 -9.63
CA ALA A 320 5.55 -10.35 -10.49
C ALA A 320 6.57 -9.41 -11.12
N ALA A 321 7.56 -8.93 -10.35
CA ALA A 321 8.60 -8.04 -10.86
C ALA A 321 9.52 -8.73 -11.88
N ARG A 322 9.99 -9.95 -11.59
CA ARG A 322 10.84 -10.73 -12.51
C ARG A 322 10.07 -11.13 -13.76
N GLY A 323 8.81 -11.55 -13.62
CA GLY A 323 7.92 -11.85 -14.73
C GLY A 323 7.66 -10.63 -15.61
N HIS A 324 7.55 -9.43 -15.04
CA HIS A 324 7.43 -8.20 -15.82
C HIS A 324 8.64 -7.97 -16.73
N VAL A 325 9.86 -8.20 -16.22
CA VAL A 325 11.12 -7.99 -16.96
C VAL A 325 11.60 -9.20 -17.77
N GLY A 326 10.89 -10.34 -17.72
CA GLY A 326 11.24 -11.57 -18.43
C GLY A 326 12.44 -12.32 -17.84
N ASP A 327 12.66 -12.24 -16.53
CA ASP A 327 13.80 -12.86 -15.82
C ASP A 327 13.43 -14.15 -15.07
N LEU A 328 12.30 -14.78 -15.36
CA LEU A 328 11.98 -16.08 -14.77
C LEU A 328 12.47 -17.22 -15.66
N ASP A 329 13.09 -18.22 -15.05
CA ASP A 329 13.45 -19.46 -15.71
C ASP A 329 12.27 -20.43 -15.76
N ILE A 330 12.39 -21.48 -16.56
CA ILE A 330 11.31 -22.47 -16.78
C ILE A 330 10.84 -23.07 -15.45
N GLU A 331 11.79 -23.46 -14.58
CA GLU A 331 11.50 -24.05 -13.29
C GLU A 331 10.77 -23.05 -12.38
N GLY A 332 11.23 -21.80 -12.28
CA GLY A 332 10.60 -20.76 -11.48
C GLY A 332 9.17 -20.44 -11.93
N VAL A 333 8.92 -20.40 -13.24
CA VAL A 333 7.57 -20.20 -13.79
C VAL A 333 6.66 -21.38 -13.40
N GLN A 334 7.10 -22.62 -13.61
CA GLN A 334 6.30 -23.81 -13.28
C GLN A 334 5.99 -23.90 -11.79
N GLN A 335 7.00 -23.66 -10.94
CA GLN A 335 6.82 -23.64 -9.48
C GLN A 335 5.82 -22.56 -9.06
N TRP A 336 5.87 -21.37 -9.66
CA TRP A 336 4.91 -20.31 -9.34
C TRP A 336 3.47 -20.70 -9.68
N PHE A 337 3.21 -21.25 -10.88
CA PHE A 337 1.87 -21.69 -11.26
C PHE A 337 1.33 -22.82 -10.38
N GLN A 338 2.17 -23.81 -10.04
CA GLN A 338 1.79 -24.89 -9.12
C GLN A 338 1.40 -24.33 -7.75
N GLN A 339 2.22 -23.41 -7.21
CA GLN A 339 1.93 -22.76 -5.94
C GLN A 339 0.63 -21.94 -5.99
N GLN A 340 0.37 -21.19 -7.06
CA GLN A 340 -0.87 -20.42 -7.18
C GLN A 340 -2.09 -21.32 -7.23
N LYS A 341 -2.03 -22.42 -7.99
CA LYS A 341 -3.13 -23.38 -8.08
C LYS A 341 -3.45 -23.97 -6.71
N ASP A 342 -2.43 -24.41 -5.97
CA ASP A 342 -2.57 -24.96 -4.63
C ASP A 342 -3.15 -23.92 -3.65
N VAL A 343 -2.67 -22.67 -3.70
CA VAL A 343 -3.16 -21.61 -2.83
C VAL A 343 -4.62 -21.29 -3.15
N LEU A 344 -4.97 -21.06 -4.42
CA LEU A 344 -6.33 -20.72 -4.85
C LEU A 344 -7.35 -21.80 -4.47
N MET A 345 -7.00 -23.08 -4.64
CA MET A 345 -7.87 -24.19 -4.26
C MET A 345 -8.10 -24.29 -2.74
N ASN A 346 -7.13 -23.86 -1.93
CA ASN A 346 -7.20 -23.91 -0.47
C ASN A 346 -7.65 -22.58 0.18
N PHE A 347 -7.74 -21.50 -0.59
CA PHE A 347 -8.05 -20.17 -0.08
C PHE A 347 -9.55 -20.00 0.21
N GLU A 348 -10.42 -20.64 -0.56
CA GLU A 348 -11.85 -20.68 -0.31
C GLU A 348 -12.20 -21.70 0.80
N PRO A 349 -13.01 -21.34 1.81
CA PRO A 349 -13.37 -22.29 2.86
C PRO A 349 -14.11 -23.52 2.30
N HIS A 350 -13.70 -24.72 2.70
CA HIS A 350 -14.48 -25.94 2.48
C HIS A 350 -15.91 -25.79 3.01
N GLU A 351 -16.87 -26.40 2.29
CA GLU A 351 -18.34 -26.27 2.40
C GLU A 351 -18.98 -26.64 3.76
N ALA A 352 -18.20 -26.81 4.82
CA ALA A 352 -18.66 -27.43 6.06
C ALA A 352 -19.50 -26.53 6.99
N ASN A 353 -19.66 -25.23 6.73
CA ASN A 353 -20.52 -24.35 7.53
C ASN A 353 -21.23 -23.32 6.64
N ASN A 354 -22.55 -23.22 6.72
CA ASN A 354 -23.39 -22.34 5.88
C ASN A 354 -23.05 -20.83 5.90
N ASP A 355 -22.12 -20.37 6.76
CA ASP A 355 -21.59 -19.00 6.78
C ASP A 355 -20.27 -18.82 6.00
N SER A 356 -19.71 -19.90 5.42
CA SER A 356 -18.35 -19.94 4.87
C SER A 356 -18.21 -19.56 3.39
N LYS A 357 -19.31 -19.33 2.67
CA LYS A 357 -19.32 -18.93 1.25
C LYS A 357 -19.43 -17.42 1.03
N ARG A 358 -19.03 -16.59 2.00
CA ARG A 358 -19.03 -15.14 1.75
C ARG A 358 -17.79 -14.77 0.93
N PRO A 359 -17.95 -14.22 -0.29
CA PRO A 359 -16.82 -13.68 -1.04
C PRO A 359 -16.11 -12.65 -0.18
N ARG A 360 -14.78 -12.59 -0.28
CA ARG A 360 -13.95 -11.68 0.52
C ARG A 360 -13.49 -10.50 -0.35
N PRO A 361 -14.21 -9.37 -0.36
CA PRO A 361 -13.90 -8.26 -1.26
C PRO A 361 -12.53 -7.64 -0.97
N THR A 362 -12.01 -7.81 0.25
CA THR A 362 -10.66 -7.37 0.65
C THR A 362 -9.53 -8.09 -0.09
N TYR A 363 -9.78 -9.25 -0.71
CA TYR A 363 -8.75 -10.01 -1.48
C TYR A 363 -8.84 -9.80 -2.99
N ALA A 364 -9.78 -8.97 -3.45
CA ALA A 364 -9.94 -8.60 -4.86
C ALA A 364 -8.62 -8.16 -5.53
N TRP A 365 -7.79 -7.41 -4.80
CA TRP A 365 -6.49 -6.95 -5.29
C TRP A 365 -5.52 -8.11 -5.56
N TRP A 366 -5.50 -9.13 -4.69
CA TRP A 366 -4.59 -10.27 -4.81
C TRP A 366 -4.98 -11.14 -6.00
N TYR A 367 -6.28 -11.40 -6.18
CA TYR A 367 -6.78 -12.07 -7.37
C TYR A 367 -6.36 -11.35 -8.66
N LEU A 368 -6.48 -10.02 -8.71
CA LEU A 368 -6.03 -9.24 -9.87
C LEU A 368 -4.50 -9.26 -10.06
N MET A 369 -3.73 -9.33 -8.97
CA MET A 369 -2.28 -9.52 -9.04
C MET A 369 -1.90 -10.88 -9.64
N VAL A 370 -2.55 -11.96 -9.20
CA VAL A 370 -2.34 -13.30 -9.76
C VAL A 370 -2.74 -13.32 -11.23
N ALA A 371 -3.92 -12.81 -11.59
CA ALA A 371 -4.36 -12.73 -12.99
C ALA A 371 -3.38 -11.97 -13.87
N TYR A 372 -2.91 -10.80 -13.42
CA TYR A 372 -1.93 -10.01 -14.14
C TYR A 372 -0.63 -10.79 -14.37
N THR A 373 -0.08 -11.41 -13.33
CA THR A 373 1.16 -12.18 -13.43
C THR A 373 0.97 -13.39 -14.34
N SER A 374 -0.16 -14.10 -14.26
CA SER A 374 -0.48 -15.23 -15.14
C SER A 374 -0.56 -14.81 -16.61
N LEU A 375 -1.23 -13.69 -16.92
CA LEU A 375 -1.29 -13.15 -18.27
C LEU A 375 0.11 -12.78 -18.78
N GLN A 376 0.90 -12.07 -17.97
CA GLN A 376 2.25 -11.64 -18.34
C GLN A 376 3.17 -12.83 -18.64
N LEU A 377 3.19 -13.83 -17.76
CA LEU A 377 4.03 -15.02 -17.95
C LEU A 377 3.55 -15.83 -19.15
N SER A 378 2.25 -16.05 -19.30
CA SER A 378 1.74 -16.86 -20.40
C SER A 378 1.98 -16.20 -21.76
N GLY A 379 2.03 -14.86 -21.82
CA GLY A 379 2.43 -14.12 -23.02
C GLY A 379 3.92 -14.30 -23.39
N GLN A 380 4.78 -14.58 -22.40
CA GLN A 380 6.22 -14.78 -22.59
C GLN A 380 6.59 -16.25 -22.84
N TYR A 381 5.88 -17.17 -22.20
CA TYR A 381 6.21 -18.59 -22.15
C TYR A 381 5.04 -19.42 -22.68
N ALA A 382 5.08 -19.85 -23.94
CA ALA A 382 3.97 -20.59 -24.55
C ALA A 382 3.70 -21.95 -23.87
N PHE A 383 4.73 -22.58 -23.28
CA PHE A 383 4.62 -23.92 -22.69
C PHE A 383 3.75 -24.00 -21.43
N ILE A 384 3.46 -22.87 -20.77
CA ILE A 384 2.61 -22.78 -19.58
C ILE A 384 1.17 -22.33 -19.87
N ALA A 385 0.77 -22.29 -21.15
CA ALA A 385 -0.51 -21.73 -21.53
C ALA A 385 -1.69 -22.44 -20.83
N ALA A 386 -1.61 -23.76 -20.65
CA ALA A 386 -2.62 -24.55 -19.97
C ALA A 386 -2.68 -24.26 -18.46
N GLU A 387 -1.53 -24.19 -17.80
CA GLU A 387 -1.44 -23.86 -16.38
C GLU A 387 -1.91 -22.43 -16.10
N ALA A 388 -1.64 -21.50 -17.02
CA ALA A 388 -2.14 -20.14 -16.93
C ALA A 388 -3.65 -20.06 -17.03
N GLU A 389 -4.25 -20.82 -17.96
CA GLU A 389 -5.70 -20.92 -18.10
C GLU A 389 -6.36 -21.52 -16.85
N ASP A 390 -5.79 -22.58 -16.27
CA ASP A 390 -6.26 -23.18 -15.02
C ASP A 390 -6.30 -22.15 -13.88
N VAL A 391 -5.20 -21.41 -13.69
CA VAL A 391 -5.10 -20.38 -12.63
C VAL A 391 -6.07 -19.22 -12.91
N LEU A 392 -6.14 -18.74 -14.14
CA LEU A 392 -7.05 -17.65 -14.53
C LEU A 392 -8.52 -18.03 -14.31
N ASN A 393 -8.90 -19.27 -14.59
CA ASN A 393 -10.27 -19.75 -14.36
C ASN A 393 -10.63 -19.74 -12.87
N LEU A 394 -9.72 -20.19 -11.99
CA LEU A 394 -9.92 -20.13 -10.53
C LEU A 394 -10.05 -18.69 -10.02
N VAL A 395 -9.17 -17.81 -10.52
CA VAL A 395 -9.18 -16.38 -10.17
C VAL A 395 -10.45 -15.69 -10.65
N LEU A 396 -10.84 -15.86 -11.91
CA LEU A 396 -12.02 -15.23 -12.50
C LEU A 396 -13.31 -15.70 -11.83
N LYS A 397 -13.40 -16.98 -11.45
CA LYS A 397 -14.52 -17.50 -10.66
C LYS A 397 -14.64 -16.75 -9.33
N SER A 398 -13.53 -16.62 -8.59
CA SER A 398 -13.51 -15.91 -7.30
C SER A 398 -13.89 -14.42 -7.46
N LEU A 399 -13.41 -13.78 -8.54
CA LEU A 399 -13.73 -12.40 -8.87
C LEU A 399 -15.21 -12.22 -9.26
N ASP A 400 -15.81 -13.16 -9.99
CA ASP A 400 -17.22 -13.12 -10.36
C ASP A 400 -18.14 -13.20 -9.13
N ASP A 401 -17.78 -14.01 -8.14
CA ASP A 401 -18.51 -14.08 -6.86
C ASP A 401 -18.43 -12.74 -6.09
N ILE A 402 -17.27 -12.07 -6.12
CA ILE A 402 -17.09 -10.73 -5.55
C ILE A 402 -17.90 -9.68 -6.34
N VAL A 403 -17.91 -9.71 -7.67
CA VAL A 403 -18.70 -8.79 -8.51
C VAL A 403 -20.19 -8.96 -8.24
N SER A 404 -20.66 -10.21 -8.20
CA SER A 404 -22.08 -10.55 -8.02
C SER A 404 -22.60 -10.09 -6.67
N SER A 405 -21.80 -10.21 -5.61
CA SER A 405 -22.16 -9.77 -4.25
C SER A 405 -22.05 -8.25 -4.04
N SER A 406 -21.13 -7.58 -4.72
CA SER A 406 -20.89 -6.13 -4.54
C SER A 406 -21.71 -5.23 -5.48
N ASN A 407 -22.19 -5.76 -6.60
CA ASN A 407 -22.78 -4.99 -7.69
C ASN A 407 -21.85 -3.85 -8.16
N CYS A 408 -20.56 -4.14 -8.29
CA CYS A 408 -19.54 -3.18 -8.73
C CYS A 408 -19.27 -3.28 -10.24
N ASN A 409 -19.88 -2.39 -11.03
CA ASN A 409 -19.69 -2.36 -12.49
C ASN A 409 -18.25 -2.07 -12.92
N ASN A 410 -17.55 -1.18 -12.21
CA ASN A 410 -16.16 -0.87 -12.56
C ASN A 410 -15.22 -2.05 -12.31
N PHE A 411 -15.46 -2.81 -11.24
CA PHE A 411 -14.72 -4.03 -10.97
C PHE A 411 -15.07 -5.15 -11.96
N LYS A 412 -16.34 -5.24 -12.39
CA LYS A 412 -16.73 -6.10 -13.52
C LYS A 412 -15.94 -5.78 -14.79
N ASN A 413 -15.74 -4.50 -15.11
CA ASN A 413 -14.93 -4.08 -16.25
C ASN A 413 -13.46 -4.51 -16.13
N LEU A 414 -12.88 -4.48 -14.92
CA LEU A 414 -11.54 -5.02 -14.67
C LEU A 414 -11.48 -6.52 -14.94
N CYS A 415 -12.49 -7.28 -14.52
CA CYS A 415 -12.56 -8.72 -14.78
C CYS A 415 -12.71 -9.02 -16.28
N ASN A 416 -13.50 -8.21 -17.00
CA ASN A 416 -13.61 -8.32 -18.46
C ASN A 416 -12.28 -8.02 -19.15
N ALA A 417 -11.55 -7.00 -18.72
CA ALA A 417 -10.23 -6.70 -19.28
C ALA A 417 -9.22 -7.85 -19.10
N VAL A 418 -9.32 -8.62 -18.01
CA VAL A 418 -8.54 -9.85 -17.82
C VAL A 418 -8.92 -10.91 -18.87
N ARG A 419 -10.23 -11.12 -19.10
CA ARG A 419 -10.73 -12.09 -20.10
C ARG A 419 -10.32 -11.70 -21.52
N ASP A 420 -10.54 -10.44 -21.89
CA ASP A 420 -10.22 -9.93 -23.23
C ASP A 420 -8.73 -10.15 -23.56
N ARG A 421 -7.84 -9.96 -22.57
CA ARG A 421 -6.41 -10.23 -22.72
C ARG A 421 -6.06 -11.71 -22.82
N ASP A 422 -6.73 -12.57 -22.06
CA ASP A 422 -6.53 -14.01 -22.18
C ASP A 422 -6.94 -14.50 -23.58
N ASP A 423 -8.08 -14.03 -24.08
CA ASP A 423 -8.58 -14.35 -25.42
C ASP A 423 -7.64 -13.84 -26.53
N GLU A 424 -7.06 -12.65 -26.37
CA GLU A 424 -6.03 -12.12 -27.27
C GLU A 424 -4.79 -13.04 -27.31
N LEU A 425 -4.28 -13.45 -26.14
CA LEU A 425 -3.13 -14.36 -26.05
C LEU A 425 -3.42 -15.72 -26.67
N LYS A 426 -4.62 -16.28 -26.46
CA LYS A 426 -5.07 -17.52 -27.10
C LYS A 426 -5.10 -17.41 -28.62
N THR A 427 -5.60 -16.28 -29.14
CA THR A 427 -5.62 -16.00 -30.59
C THR A 427 -4.21 -15.93 -31.18
N LEU A 428 -3.30 -15.22 -30.51
CA LEU A 428 -1.90 -15.10 -30.95
C LEU A 428 -1.19 -16.46 -31.00
N ARG A 429 -1.43 -17.33 -30.01
CA ARG A 429 -0.86 -18.70 -30.00
C ARG A 429 -1.42 -19.55 -31.13
N ALA A 430 -2.73 -19.51 -31.38
CA ALA A 430 -3.36 -20.25 -32.48
C ALA A 430 -2.80 -19.82 -33.85
N ALA A 431 -2.55 -18.52 -34.04
CA ALA A 431 -1.92 -18.00 -35.24
C ALA A 431 -0.45 -18.45 -35.39
N ALA A 432 0.31 -18.47 -34.29
CA ALA A 432 1.71 -18.93 -34.31
C ALA A 432 1.82 -20.41 -34.72
N VAL A 433 0.97 -21.28 -34.16
CA VAL A 433 0.91 -22.70 -34.54
C VAL A 433 0.57 -22.86 -36.02
N SER A 434 -0.40 -22.08 -36.53
CA SER A 434 -0.82 -22.17 -37.94
C SER A 434 0.29 -21.78 -38.93
N ASN A 435 1.18 -20.85 -38.55
CA ASN A 435 2.31 -20.40 -39.38
C ASN A 435 3.49 -21.38 -39.37
N GLU A 436 3.64 -22.25 -38.36
CA GLU A 436 4.69 -23.28 -38.35
C GLU A 436 4.38 -24.46 -39.30
N TYR A 437 3.12 -24.59 -39.74
CA TYR A 437 2.66 -25.65 -40.67
C TYR A 437 2.54 -25.18 -42.14
N GLN A 438 2.89 -23.93 -42.45
CA GLN A 438 2.98 -23.39 -43.81
C GLN A 438 4.43 -23.22 -44.22
#